data_AF-A0A9E0CWT7-F1
#
_entry.id   AF-A0A9E0CWT7-F1
#
_cell.length_a   1.000
_cell.length_b   1.000
_cell.length_c   1.000
_cell.angle_alpha   90.00
_cell.angle_beta   90.00
_cell.angle_gamma   90.00
#
_symmetry.space_group_name_H-M   'P 1'
#
loop_
_entity.id
_entity.type
_entity.pdbx_description
1 polymer ?
#
loop_
_entity_poly.entity_id
_entity_poly.type
_entity_poly.pdbx_seq_one_letter_code
_entity_poly.pdbx_strand_id
1 'polypeptide(L)'
;MQVHDGTAEQALTGRFFAVPAGAPRDRRPTDITMLVTAAFVLALFATRAGEPLRGFEASIDAVFASFPGFMGPIWAILHDLLIAWAFGVALVAVVRRQWGLVRDLAIAVVAVVCIALVVSRVANGSWPDVLDDLFQSESPVSYPAVGLALWVAITSVASSHLSRPYRYLSRWLMTLGGLAALGLGVTSPTGSIGAVALGLAVAAAVHLALGSPGGMPSLTQVQAALAGIGIVAQPYEMVRRAGVVRIRARGESGD
;
A
#
# COMPACT_ATOMS: atom_id res chain seq x y z
N MET A 1 -36.00 -1.83 -30.92
CA MET A 1 -35.63 -3.23 -30.66
C MET A 1 -34.15 -3.26 -30.35
N GLN A 2 -33.82 -3.57 -29.08
CA GLN A 2 -32.49 -3.79 -28.47
C GLN A 2 -31.45 -2.66 -28.56
N VAL A 3 -31.52 -1.74 -27.58
CA VAL A 3 -30.42 -0.85 -27.19
C VAL A 3 -29.87 -1.35 -25.86
N HIS A 4 -28.64 -1.89 -25.92
CA HIS A 4 -27.67 -2.12 -24.85
C HIS A 4 -28.11 -2.03 -23.36
N ASP A 5 -28.58 -3.16 -22.81
CA ASP A 5 -28.56 -3.40 -21.34
C ASP A 5 -27.17 -3.80 -20.81
N GLY A 6 -26.18 -3.98 -21.69
CA GLY A 6 -24.87 -4.56 -21.34
C GLY A 6 -23.88 -3.65 -20.61
N THR A 7 -24.13 -2.35 -20.46
CA THR A 7 -23.17 -1.41 -19.84
C THR A 7 -23.34 -1.28 -18.33
N ALA A 8 -24.54 -1.50 -17.79
CA ALA A 8 -24.81 -1.44 -16.36
C ALA A 8 -24.32 -2.69 -15.61
N GLU A 9 -24.45 -3.88 -16.20
CA GLU A 9 -23.90 -5.12 -15.64
C GLU A 9 -22.35 -5.13 -15.63
N GLN A 10 -21.70 -4.50 -16.61
CA GLN A 10 -20.25 -4.32 -16.61
C GLN A 10 -19.76 -3.31 -15.56
N ALA A 11 -20.63 -2.47 -15.00
CA ALA A 11 -20.29 -1.58 -13.90
C ALA A 11 -20.28 -2.31 -12.54
N LEU A 12 -20.91 -3.48 -12.45
CA LEU A 12 -20.99 -4.32 -11.24
C LEU A 12 -19.91 -5.42 -11.20
N THR A 13 -19.20 -5.67 -12.30
CA THR A 13 -17.98 -6.49 -12.30
C THR A 13 -16.80 -5.62 -11.84
N GLY A 14 -16.49 -5.71 -10.53
CA GLY A 14 -15.53 -4.85 -9.85
C GLY A 14 -14.21 -4.69 -10.59
N ARG A 15 -13.92 -3.49 -11.10
CA ARG A 15 -12.62 -3.17 -11.68
C ARG A 15 -11.54 -3.30 -10.62
N PHE A 16 -10.50 -4.10 -10.87
CA PHE A 16 -9.37 -4.27 -9.93
C PHE A 16 -8.65 -2.94 -9.64
N PHE A 17 -8.33 -2.19 -10.70
CA PHE A 17 -7.82 -0.82 -10.60
C PHE A 17 -8.95 0.20 -10.75
N ALA A 18 -8.96 1.21 -9.89
CA ALA A 18 -9.89 2.33 -9.96
C ALA A 18 -9.57 3.30 -11.10
N VAL A 19 -8.32 3.30 -11.57
CA VAL A 19 -7.78 4.34 -12.44
C VAL A 19 -7.15 3.70 -13.69
N PRO A 20 -7.38 4.23 -14.90
CA PRO A 20 -6.73 3.75 -16.12
C PRO A 20 -5.22 4.03 -16.13
N ALA A 21 -4.48 3.32 -16.98
CA ALA A 21 -3.06 3.60 -17.21
C ALA A 21 -2.86 5.04 -17.67
N GLY A 22 -1.83 5.72 -17.16
CA GLY A 22 -1.46 7.07 -17.59
C GLY A 22 -2.34 8.20 -17.06
N ALA A 23 -3.23 7.93 -16.09
CA ALA A 23 -4.04 8.98 -15.49
C ALA A 23 -3.19 10.06 -14.80
N PRO A 24 -3.69 11.31 -14.72
CA PRO A 24 -3.02 12.39 -14.02
C PRO A 24 -2.70 12.04 -12.58
N ARG A 25 -1.53 12.47 -12.11
CA ARG A 25 -1.02 12.21 -10.77
C ARG A 25 -0.94 13.51 -9.99
N ASP A 26 -1.35 13.46 -8.73
CA ASP A 26 -1.34 14.62 -7.84
C ASP A 26 -0.55 14.31 -6.56
N ARG A 27 0.15 15.31 -6.03
CA ARG A 27 0.94 15.19 -4.79
C ARG A 27 0.07 15.68 -3.63
N ARG A 28 -0.26 14.81 -2.69
CA ARG A 28 -1.23 15.14 -1.63
C ARG A 28 -0.49 15.66 -0.40
N PRO A 29 -0.95 16.76 0.23
CA PRO A 29 -0.38 17.22 1.50
C PRO A 29 -0.44 16.16 2.60
N THR A 30 -1.44 15.27 2.56
CA THR A 30 -1.58 14.13 3.47
C THR A 30 -0.36 13.20 3.44
N ASP A 31 0.34 13.09 2.31
CA ASP A 31 1.52 12.25 2.18
C ASP A 31 2.68 12.81 3.03
N ILE A 32 2.77 14.15 3.20
CA ILE A 32 3.75 14.78 4.09
C ILE A 32 3.45 14.41 5.54
N THR A 33 2.20 14.56 5.98
CA THR A 33 1.81 14.22 7.36
C THR A 33 2.03 12.75 7.65
N MET A 34 1.76 11.87 6.68
CA MET A 34 1.97 10.44 6.81
C MET A 34 3.46 10.11 6.90
N LEU A 35 4.28 10.70 6.03
CA LEU A 35 5.73 10.52 6.02
C LEU A 35 6.36 10.96 7.34
N VAL A 36 6.04 12.17 7.83
CA VAL A 36 6.58 12.69 9.09
C VAL A 36 6.16 11.81 10.27
N THR A 37 4.89 11.43 10.34
CA THR A 37 4.38 10.58 11.42
C THR A 37 5.04 9.20 11.40
N ALA A 38 5.10 8.56 10.22
CA ALA A 38 5.70 7.24 10.08
C ALA A 38 7.21 7.25 10.35
N ALA A 39 7.94 8.27 9.87
CA ALA A 39 9.36 8.45 10.17
C ALA A 39 9.61 8.69 11.66
N PHE A 40 8.75 9.46 12.34
CA PHE A 40 8.82 9.66 13.79
C PHE A 40 8.60 8.35 14.55
N VAL A 41 7.57 7.56 14.20
CA VAL A 41 7.32 6.25 14.83
C VAL A 41 8.50 5.30 14.58
N LEU A 42 9.03 5.26 13.36
CA LEU A 42 10.21 4.46 13.03
C LEU A 42 11.42 4.87 13.89
N ALA A 43 11.73 6.17 13.99
CA ALA A 43 12.84 6.65 14.80
C ALA A 43 12.64 6.38 16.29
N LEU A 44 11.41 6.56 16.81
CA LEU A 44 11.08 6.31 18.20
C LEU A 44 11.30 4.85 18.59
N PHE A 45 10.80 3.91 17.78
CA PHE A 45 10.93 2.48 18.07
C PHE A 45 12.33 1.93 17.76
N ALA A 46 13.09 2.59 16.87
CA ALA A 46 14.50 2.26 16.66
C ALA A 46 15.34 2.43 17.94
N THR A 47 14.97 3.35 18.85
CA THR A 47 15.67 3.52 20.14
C THR A 47 15.52 2.34 21.10
N ARG A 48 14.55 1.45 20.84
CA ARG A 48 14.28 0.24 21.62
C ARG A 48 14.77 -1.03 20.90
N ALA A 49 15.39 -0.89 19.74
CA ALA A 49 15.91 -2.01 18.99
C ALA A 49 17.01 -2.73 19.78
N GLY A 50 17.02 -4.06 19.73
CA GLY A 50 18.00 -4.89 20.43
C GLY A 50 17.80 -5.00 21.94
N GLU A 51 16.84 -4.29 22.54
CA GLU A 51 16.46 -4.54 23.94
C GLU A 51 15.73 -5.88 24.07
N PRO A 52 16.01 -6.69 25.11
CA PRO A 52 15.21 -7.87 25.40
C PRO A 52 13.74 -7.50 25.62
N LEU A 53 12.82 -8.37 25.19
CA LEU A 53 11.39 -8.24 25.45
C LEU A 53 11.14 -8.01 26.96
N ARG A 54 10.54 -6.87 27.31
CA ARG A 54 10.26 -6.49 28.71
C ARG A 54 8.89 -5.83 28.85
N GLY A 55 8.33 -5.93 30.05
CA GLY A 55 7.07 -5.26 30.41
C GLY A 55 5.93 -5.60 29.46
N PHE A 56 5.29 -4.58 28.91
CA PHE A 56 4.13 -4.72 28.03
C PHE A 56 4.42 -5.54 26.75
N GLU A 57 5.63 -5.43 26.19
CA GLU A 57 5.99 -6.15 24.96
C GLU A 57 6.07 -7.66 25.19
N ALA A 58 6.67 -8.08 26.32
CA ALA A 58 6.70 -9.47 26.74
C ALA A 58 5.30 -10.03 27.03
N SER A 59 4.38 -9.20 27.55
CA SER A 59 2.98 -9.62 27.75
C SER A 59 2.26 -9.89 26.42
N ILE A 60 2.51 -9.09 25.38
CA ILE A 60 1.94 -9.34 24.05
C ILE A 60 2.45 -10.66 23.49
N ASP A 61 3.76 -10.87 23.57
CA ASP A 61 4.41 -12.11 23.11
C ASP A 61 3.84 -13.34 23.85
N ALA A 62 3.69 -13.24 25.18
CA ALA A 62 3.07 -14.28 25.99
C ALA A 62 1.61 -14.57 25.60
N VAL A 63 0.83 -13.57 25.20
CA VAL A 63 -0.53 -13.79 24.68
C VAL A 63 -0.48 -14.58 23.37
N PHE A 64 0.42 -14.24 22.45
CA PHE A 64 0.57 -14.98 21.19
C PHE A 64 1.05 -16.43 21.44
N ALA A 65 1.99 -16.61 22.36
CA ALA A 65 2.47 -17.93 22.78
C ALA A 65 1.39 -18.76 23.52
N SER A 66 0.38 -18.11 24.11
CA SER A 66 -0.71 -18.80 24.81
C SER A 66 -1.76 -19.42 23.87
N PHE A 67 -1.75 -19.07 22.59
CA PHE A 67 -2.71 -19.63 21.64
C PHE A 67 -2.48 -21.14 21.43
N PRO A 68 -3.56 -21.93 21.25
CA PRO A 68 -3.43 -23.35 20.96
C PRO A 68 -2.63 -23.63 19.68
N GLY A 69 -1.87 -24.72 19.64
CA GLY A 69 -1.01 -25.06 18.50
C GLY A 69 -1.72 -25.16 17.14
N PHE A 70 -3.03 -25.44 17.11
CA PHE A 70 -3.81 -25.43 15.86
C PHE A 70 -3.96 -24.04 15.22
N MET A 71 -3.63 -22.97 15.94
CA MET A 71 -3.57 -21.60 15.41
C MET A 71 -2.33 -21.38 14.52
N GLY A 72 -1.26 -22.16 14.66
CA GLY A 72 -0.04 -22.03 13.85
C GLY A 72 -0.33 -21.99 12.35
N PRO A 73 -1.04 -22.99 11.78
CA PRO A 73 -1.45 -22.97 10.38
C PRO A 73 -2.32 -21.77 9.98
N ILE A 74 -3.17 -21.27 10.88
CA ILE A 74 -4.02 -20.09 10.60
C ILE A 74 -3.14 -18.84 10.50
N TRP A 75 -2.17 -18.68 11.40
CA TRP A 75 -1.20 -17.59 11.32
C TRP A 75 -0.39 -17.69 10.02
N ALA A 76 0.10 -18.89 9.66
CA ALA A 76 0.80 -19.10 8.39
C ALA A 76 -0.05 -18.66 7.19
N ILE A 77 -1.29 -19.12 7.09
CA ILE A 77 -2.21 -18.75 5.99
C ILE A 77 -2.44 -17.24 5.94
N LEU A 78 -2.67 -16.58 7.07
CA LEU A 78 -2.91 -15.13 7.11
C LEU A 78 -1.66 -14.33 6.70
N HIS A 79 -0.49 -14.76 7.15
CA HIS A 79 0.79 -14.17 6.76
C HIS A 79 1.04 -14.35 5.26
N ASP A 80 0.92 -15.58 4.76
CA ASP A 80 1.09 -15.93 3.35
C ASP A 80 0.10 -15.21 2.45
N LEU A 81 -1.14 -14.96 2.91
CA LEU A 81 -2.14 -14.24 2.13
C LEU A 81 -1.75 -12.76 1.93
N LEU A 82 -1.08 -12.13 2.90
CA LEU A 82 -0.51 -10.79 2.73
C LEU A 82 0.60 -10.79 1.68
N ILE A 83 1.49 -11.78 1.73
CA ILE A 83 2.59 -11.96 0.76
C ILE A 83 2.01 -12.18 -0.65
N ALA A 84 1.11 -13.15 -0.78
CA ALA A 84 0.43 -13.49 -2.03
C ALA A 84 -0.33 -12.29 -2.60
N TRP A 85 -0.95 -11.48 -1.74
CA TRP A 85 -1.62 -10.25 -2.16
C TRP A 85 -0.65 -9.21 -2.72
N ALA A 86 0.49 -8.97 -2.05
CA ALA A 86 1.52 -8.05 -2.53
C ALA A 86 2.05 -8.48 -3.91
N PHE A 87 2.37 -9.77 -4.09
CA PHE A 87 2.77 -10.33 -5.38
C PHE A 87 1.65 -10.24 -6.42
N GLY A 88 0.42 -10.59 -6.05
CA GLY A 88 -0.75 -10.55 -6.93
C GLY A 88 -1.00 -9.15 -7.48
N VAL A 89 -0.90 -8.12 -6.64
CA VAL A 89 -1.03 -6.73 -7.07
C VAL A 89 0.09 -6.33 -8.04
N ALA A 90 1.35 -6.68 -7.74
CA ALA A 90 2.47 -6.40 -8.62
C ALA A 90 2.33 -7.11 -9.98
N LEU A 91 1.96 -8.39 -9.96
CA LEU A 91 1.71 -9.20 -11.16
C LEU A 91 0.58 -8.61 -12.00
N VAL A 92 -0.55 -8.26 -11.38
CA VAL A 92 -1.67 -7.64 -12.10
C VAL A 92 -1.29 -6.28 -12.66
N ALA A 93 -0.44 -5.50 -11.98
CA ALA A 93 0.09 -4.24 -12.50
C ALA A 93 0.93 -4.46 -13.78
N VAL A 94 1.80 -5.47 -13.79
CA VAL A 94 2.62 -5.84 -14.96
C VAL A 94 1.73 -6.34 -16.11
N VAL A 95 0.86 -7.32 -15.84
CA VAL A 95 -0.04 -7.92 -16.85
C VAL A 95 -0.94 -6.87 -17.48
N ARG A 96 -1.47 -5.94 -16.68
CA ARG A 96 -2.32 -4.84 -17.18
C ARG A 96 -1.53 -3.61 -17.66
N ARG A 97 -0.20 -3.75 -17.83
CA ARG A 97 0.72 -2.72 -18.36
C ARG A 97 0.61 -1.37 -17.63
N GLN A 98 0.36 -1.42 -16.32
CA GLN A 98 0.33 -0.25 -15.44
C GLN A 98 1.75 0.17 -15.08
N TRP A 99 2.59 0.50 -16.08
CA TRP A 99 4.02 0.74 -15.91
C TRP A 99 4.35 1.86 -14.91
N GLY A 100 3.47 2.84 -14.77
CA GLY A 100 3.57 3.84 -13.70
C GLY A 100 3.57 3.20 -12.31
N LEU A 101 2.60 2.32 -12.03
CA LEU A 101 2.52 1.59 -10.76
C LEU A 101 3.70 0.61 -10.61
N VAL A 102 4.08 -0.12 -11.68
CA VAL A 102 5.22 -1.05 -11.63
C VAL A 102 6.51 -0.32 -11.22
N ARG A 103 6.77 0.85 -11.82
CA ARG A 103 7.90 1.70 -11.46
C ARG A 103 7.81 2.15 -10.00
N ASP A 104 6.64 2.63 -9.55
CA ASP A 104 6.45 3.11 -8.19
C ASP A 104 6.68 1.98 -7.16
N LEU A 105 6.22 0.76 -7.46
CA LEU A 105 6.47 -0.44 -6.65
C LEU A 105 7.95 -0.81 -6.63
N ALA A 106 8.63 -0.79 -7.78
CA ALA A 106 10.06 -1.08 -7.85
C ALA A 106 10.89 -0.07 -7.03
N ILE A 107 10.57 1.22 -7.12
CA ILE A 107 11.21 2.27 -6.31
C ILE A 107 10.94 2.03 -4.82
N ALA A 108 9.70 1.66 -4.45
CA ALA A 108 9.36 1.37 -3.06
C ALA A 108 10.15 0.18 -2.51
N VAL A 109 10.28 -0.90 -3.29
CA VAL A 109 11.07 -2.09 -2.92
C VAL A 109 12.52 -1.69 -2.64
N VAL A 110 13.15 -0.98 -3.57
CA VAL A 110 14.54 -0.51 -3.42
C VAL A 110 14.68 0.41 -2.22
N ALA A 111 13.75 1.34 -2.03
CA ALA A 111 13.76 2.28 -0.91
C ALA A 111 13.61 1.57 0.44
N VAL A 112 12.71 0.59 0.57
CA VAL A 112 12.57 -0.23 1.79
C VAL A 112 13.89 -0.91 2.10
N VAL A 113 14.49 -1.61 1.13
CA VAL A 113 15.75 -2.32 1.35
C VAL A 113 16.86 -1.36 1.78
N CYS A 114 17.07 -0.26 1.05
CA CYS A 114 18.12 0.71 1.38
C CYS A 114 17.92 1.34 2.77
N ILE A 115 16.69 1.75 3.11
CA ILE A 115 16.40 2.37 4.40
C ILE A 115 16.49 1.32 5.52
N ALA A 116 15.99 0.10 5.31
CA ALA A 116 16.08 -0.99 6.27
C ALA A 116 17.54 -1.34 6.60
N LEU A 117 18.43 -1.36 5.60
CA LEU A 117 19.87 -1.56 5.81
C LEU A 117 20.44 -0.50 6.77
N VAL A 118 20.14 0.78 6.52
CA VAL A 118 20.61 1.90 7.35
C VAL A 118 20.02 1.84 8.75
N VAL A 119 18.70 1.68 8.87
CA VAL A 119 17.99 1.63 10.15
C VAL A 119 18.48 0.45 10.97
N SER A 120 18.60 -0.74 10.39
CA SER A 120 19.09 -1.92 11.10
C SER A 120 20.54 -1.74 11.57
N ARG A 121 21.39 -1.14 10.73
CA ARG A 121 22.79 -0.86 11.09
C ARG A 121 22.91 0.09 12.26
N VAL A 122 22.06 1.11 12.31
CA VAL A 122 22.02 2.11 13.39
C VAL A 122 21.38 1.55 14.65
N ALA A 123 20.29 0.80 14.52
CA ALA A 123 19.45 0.38 15.62
C ALA A 123 19.95 -0.93 16.29
N ASN A 124 20.35 -1.93 15.49
CA ASN A 124 20.82 -3.22 16.00
C ASN A 124 22.35 -3.33 16.02
N GLY A 125 23.07 -2.43 15.35
CA GLY A 125 24.53 -2.51 15.21
C GLY A 125 25.02 -3.53 14.16
N SER A 126 24.12 -4.30 13.55
CA SER A 126 24.40 -5.30 12.52
C SER A 126 23.71 -4.96 11.19
N TRP A 127 24.23 -5.49 10.09
CA TRP A 127 23.54 -5.47 8.81
C TRP A 127 22.48 -6.58 8.77
N PRO A 128 21.27 -6.32 8.26
CA PRO A 128 20.24 -7.35 8.16
C PRO A 128 20.54 -8.28 6.98
N ASP A 129 20.27 -9.57 7.14
CA ASP A 129 20.26 -10.51 6.02
C ASP A 129 18.91 -10.41 5.31
N VAL A 130 18.86 -9.55 4.29
CA VAL A 130 17.61 -9.20 3.61
C VAL A 130 16.99 -10.41 2.93
N LEU A 131 17.78 -11.35 2.39
CA LEU A 131 17.23 -12.52 1.71
C LEU A 131 16.62 -13.51 2.70
N ASP A 132 17.29 -13.75 3.81
CA ASP A 132 16.77 -14.60 4.87
C ASP A 132 15.57 -13.94 5.55
N ASP A 133 15.57 -12.62 5.79
CA ASP A 133 14.41 -11.92 6.38
C ASP A 133 13.18 -11.89 5.47
N LEU A 134 13.35 -12.05 4.15
CA LEU A 134 12.26 -12.06 3.18
C LEU A 134 11.53 -13.40 3.09
N PHE A 135 12.25 -14.51 3.30
CA PHE A 135 11.73 -15.87 3.14
C PHE A 135 11.80 -16.72 4.42
N GLN A 136 12.28 -16.12 5.52
CA GLN A 136 12.53 -16.65 6.86
C GLN A 136 12.60 -18.17 7.00
N SER A 137 13.84 -18.67 7.11
CA SER A 137 14.12 -20.02 7.59
C SER A 137 14.35 -20.05 9.12
N GLU A 138 15.31 -19.32 9.71
CA GLU A 138 15.58 -19.43 11.18
C GLU A 138 16.25 -18.19 11.84
N SER A 139 16.20 -16.99 11.26
CA SER A 139 16.98 -15.83 11.75
C SER A 139 16.43 -15.16 13.02
N PRO A 140 17.30 -14.60 13.91
CA PRO A 140 16.85 -13.84 15.06
C PRO A 140 16.05 -12.60 14.66
N VAL A 141 14.93 -12.35 15.35
CA VAL A 141 14.08 -11.18 15.17
C VAL A 141 14.89 -9.88 15.23
N SER A 142 14.99 -9.18 14.10
CA SER A 142 15.74 -7.93 13.95
C SER A 142 14.83 -6.74 13.68
N TYR A 143 15.23 -5.55 14.13
CA TYR A 143 14.47 -4.33 13.89
C TYR A 143 14.95 -3.55 12.66
N PRO A 144 14.06 -3.10 11.74
CA PRO A 144 12.66 -3.50 11.60
C PRO A 144 12.54 -4.85 10.88
N ALA A 145 11.39 -5.51 11.00
CA ALA A 145 11.13 -6.73 10.23
C ALA A 145 11.03 -6.40 8.72
N VAL A 146 12.11 -6.65 7.97
CA VAL A 146 12.30 -6.16 6.59
C VAL A 146 11.25 -6.72 5.64
N GLY A 147 10.97 -8.02 5.71
CA GLY A 147 9.94 -8.65 4.88
C GLY A 147 8.56 -8.04 5.09
N LEU A 148 8.13 -7.89 6.35
CA LEU A 148 6.86 -7.23 6.67
C LEU A 148 6.83 -5.78 6.17
N ALA A 149 7.92 -5.03 6.33
CA ALA A 149 8.01 -3.65 5.84
C ALA A 149 7.84 -3.57 4.32
N LEU A 150 8.39 -4.54 3.60
CA LEU A 150 8.27 -4.64 2.15
C LEU A 150 6.81 -4.87 1.72
N TRP A 151 6.13 -5.83 2.36
CA TRP A 151 4.73 -6.15 2.06
C TRP A 151 3.81 -4.97 2.39
N VAL A 152 4.05 -4.29 3.50
CA VAL A 152 3.38 -3.04 3.87
C VAL A 152 3.60 -1.95 2.81
N ALA A 153 4.84 -1.75 2.34
CA ALA A 153 5.14 -0.72 1.35
C ALA A 153 4.43 -1.00 0.02
N ILE A 154 4.53 -2.22 -0.50
CA ILE A 154 3.90 -2.63 -1.78
C ILE A 154 2.38 -2.42 -1.72
N THR A 155 1.75 -2.93 -0.67
CA THR A 155 0.29 -2.82 -0.49
C THR A 155 -0.16 -1.37 -0.32
N SER A 156 0.59 -0.58 0.44
CA SER A 156 0.28 0.83 0.68
C SER A 156 0.46 1.69 -0.57
N VAL A 157 1.54 1.49 -1.33
CA VAL A 157 1.78 2.20 -2.61
C VAL A 157 0.66 1.88 -3.60
N ALA A 158 0.31 0.60 -3.75
CA ALA A 158 -0.72 0.18 -4.69
C ALA A 158 -2.13 0.58 -4.26
N SER A 159 -2.38 0.82 -2.97
CA SER A 159 -3.71 1.15 -2.45
C SER A 159 -4.37 2.32 -3.17
N SER A 160 -3.61 3.34 -3.61
CA SER A 160 -4.15 4.49 -4.35
C SER A 160 -4.64 4.14 -5.76
N HIS A 161 -4.20 3.01 -6.31
CA HIS A 161 -4.57 2.51 -7.64
C HIS A 161 -5.74 1.52 -7.58
N LEU A 162 -5.94 0.84 -6.45
CA LEU A 162 -6.96 -0.20 -6.29
C LEU A 162 -8.37 0.39 -6.17
N SER A 163 -9.38 -0.35 -6.62
CA SER A 163 -10.78 0.01 -6.36
C SER A 163 -11.16 -0.16 -4.89
N ARG A 164 -12.29 0.46 -4.50
CA ARG A 164 -12.78 0.50 -3.11
C ARG A 164 -12.71 -0.86 -2.40
N PRO A 165 -13.26 -1.97 -2.93
CA PRO A 165 -13.22 -3.26 -2.24
C PRO A 165 -11.80 -3.78 -2.02
N TYR A 166 -10.92 -3.69 -3.04
CA TYR A 166 -9.54 -4.18 -2.94
C TYR A 166 -8.66 -3.31 -2.02
N ARG A 167 -8.99 -2.03 -1.85
CA ARG A 167 -8.34 -1.19 -0.81
C ARG A 167 -8.71 -1.64 0.59
N TYR A 168 -9.97 -1.97 0.84
CA TYR A 168 -10.37 -2.52 2.13
C TYR A 168 -9.72 -3.88 2.37
N LEU A 169 -9.69 -4.75 1.36
CA LEU A 169 -9.00 -6.02 1.44
C LEU A 169 -7.51 -5.82 1.78
N SER A 170 -6.81 -4.91 1.10
CA SER A 170 -5.40 -4.62 1.38
C SER A 170 -5.17 -4.21 2.84
N ARG A 171 -6.05 -3.37 3.40
CA ARG A 171 -5.95 -2.93 4.81
C ARG A 171 -6.17 -4.10 5.78
N TRP A 172 -7.16 -4.94 5.52
CA TRP A 172 -7.41 -6.12 6.35
C TRP A 172 -6.26 -7.11 6.29
N LEU A 173 -5.73 -7.40 5.11
CA LEU A 173 -4.58 -8.29 4.94
C LEU A 173 -3.32 -7.74 5.61
N MET A 174 -3.08 -6.44 5.55
CA MET A 174 -1.95 -5.80 6.23
C MET A 174 -2.07 -5.93 7.76
N THR A 175 -3.26 -5.69 8.32
CA THR A 175 -3.50 -5.84 9.76
C THR A 175 -3.40 -7.30 10.20
N LEU A 176 -4.11 -8.21 9.52
CA LEU A 176 -4.15 -9.63 9.89
C LEU A 176 -2.81 -10.33 9.64
N GLY A 177 -2.13 -10.03 8.53
CA GLY A 177 -0.80 -10.57 8.22
C GLY A 177 0.28 -10.06 9.17
N GLY A 178 0.17 -8.82 9.66
CA GLY A 178 1.04 -8.28 10.70
C GLY A 178 0.82 -8.93 12.07
N LEU A 179 -0.45 -9.19 12.46
CA LEU A 179 -0.75 -9.95 13.68
C LEU A 179 -0.30 -11.42 13.56
N ALA A 180 -0.48 -12.01 12.39
CA ALA A 180 0.00 -13.35 12.10
C ALA A 180 1.53 -13.46 12.19
N ALA A 181 2.26 -12.41 11.77
CA ALA A 181 3.70 -12.36 11.91
C ALA A 181 4.14 -12.41 13.40
N LEU A 182 3.38 -11.78 14.30
CA LEU A 182 3.60 -11.93 15.74
C LEU A 182 3.26 -13.35 16.22
N GLY A 183 2.13 -13.91 15.77
CA GLY A 183 1.72 -15.27 16.13
C GLY A 183 2.66 -16.37 15.67
N LEU A 184 3.41 -16.15 14.58
CA LEU A 184 4.45 -17.05 14.09
C LEU A 184 5.81 -16.82 14.76
N GLY A 185 5.98 -15.77 15.57
CA GLY A 185 7.26 -15.40 16.18
C GLY A 185 8.30 -14.90 15.18
N VAL A 186 7.90 -14.57 13.94
CA VAL A 186 8.80 -14.07 12.88
C VAL A 186 9.23 -12.61 13.10
N THR A 187 8.59 -11.92 14.04
CA THR A 187 8.89 -10.55 14.44
C THR A 187 8.40 -10.27 15.86
N SER A 188 9.01 -9.29 16.53
CA SER A 188 8.53 -8.75 17.82
C SER A 188 7.49 -7.65 17.60
N PRO A 189 6.72 -7.25 18.63
CA PRO A 189 5.83 -6.10 18.52
C PRO A 189 6.55 -4.81 18.12
N THR A 190 7.73 -4.53 18.69
CA THR A 190 8.57 -3.40 18.28
C THR A 190 9.02 -3.54 16.82
N GLY A 191 9.46 -4.73 16.41
CA GLY A 191 9.84 -5.04 15.03
C GLY A 191 8.70 -4.82 14.03
N SER A 192 7.48 -5.23 14.39
CA SER A 192 6.26 -5.05 13.58
C SER A 192 5.86 -3.59 13.44
N ILE A 193 5.92 -2.83 14.53
CA ILE A 193 5.63 -1.38 14.50
C ILE A 193 6.67 -0.67 13.63
N GLY A 194 7.95 -1.01 13.76
CA GLY A 194 9.02 -0.50 12.90
C GLY A 194 8.81 -0.84 11.43
N ALA A 195 8.43 -2.09 11.14
CA ALA A 195 8.17 -2.55 9.77
C ALA A 195 7.00 -1.80 9.13
N VAL A 196 5.88 -1.67 9.85
CA VAL A 196 4.71 -0.92 9.40
C VAL A 196 5.06 0.56 9.20
N ALA A 197 5.78 1.16 10.14
CA ALA A 197 6.22 2.55 10.04
C ALA A 197 7.16 2.77 8.83
N LEU A 198 8.13 1.90 8.61
CA LEU A 198 9.03 1.96 7.45
C LEU A 198 8.26 1.84 6.14
N GLY A 199 7.39 0.83 6.01
CA GLY A 199 6.64 0.61 4.77
C GLY A 199 5.69 1.77 4.45
N LEU A 200 5.04 2.34 5.47
CA LEU A 200 4.18 3.53 5.32
C LEU A 200 4.98 4.79 4.99
N ALA A 201 6.15 4.99 5.61
CA ALA A 201 7.04 6.11 5.29
C ALA A 201 7.51 6.04 3.83
N VAL A 202 7.94 4.86 3.36
CA VAL A 202 8.32 4.67 1.96
C VAL A 202 7.15 4.91 1.02
N ALA A 203 5.96 4.38 1.32
CA ALA A 203 4.78 4.60 0.50
C ALA A 203 4.43 6.10 0.38
N ALA A 204 4.44 6.80 1.51
CA ALA A 204 4.20 8.24 1.56
C ALA A 204 5.27 9.02 0.79
N ALA A 205 6.55 8.66 0.92
CA ALA A 205 7.65 9.28 0.17
C ALA A 205 7.49 9.08 -1.35
N VAL A 206 7.12 7.88 -1.79
CA VAL A 206 6.85 7.56 -3.20
C VAL A 206 5.67 8.39 -3.73
N HIS A 207 4.55 8.45 -3.00
CA HIS A 207 3.38 9.25 -3.38
C HIS A 207 3.68 10.76 -3.36
N LEU A 208 4.50 11.24 -2.42
CA LEU A 208 4.91 12.64 -2.36
C LEU A 208 5.83 13.01 -3.52
N ALA A 209 6.81 12.16 -3.87
CA ALA A 209 7.76 12.43 -4.93
C ALA A 209 7.14 12.28 -6.34
N LEU A 210 6.42 11.18 -6.56
CA LEU A 210 5.91 10.78 -7.87
C LEU A 210 4.43 11.13 -8.09
N GLY A 211 3.75 11.65 -7.06
CA GLY A 211 2.30 11.79 -7.02
C GLY A 211 1.61 10.45 -6.77
N SER A 212 0.30 10.45 -6.56
CA SER A 212 -0.57 9.28 -6.61
C SER A 212 -1.74 9.55 -7.55
N PRO A 213 -2.43 8.52 -8.08
CA PRO A 213 -3.66 8.75 -8.84
C PRO A 213 -4.64 9.60 -8.04
N GLY A 214 -4.99 10.78 -8.57
CA GLY A 214 -6.10 11.55 -8.04
C GLY A 214 -7.36 10.73 -8.29
N GLY A 215 -8.19 10.49 -7.28
CA GLY A 215 -9.48 9.78 -7.44
C GLY A 215 -10.51 10.54 -8.28
N MET A 216 -10.05 11.36 -9.22
CA MET A 216 -10.83 12.19 -10.11
C MET A 216 -10.98 11.50 -11.46
N PRO A 217 -12.16 11.62 -12.10
CA PRO A 217 -12.33 11.16 -13.46
C PRO A 217 -11.47 11.99 -14.41
N SER A 218 -10.78 11.32 -15.35
CA SER A 218 -10.09 11.97 -16.47
C SER A 218 -11.06 12.74 -17.38
N LEU A 219 -10.57 13.69 -18.17
CA LEU A 219 -11.40 14.44 -19.14
C LEU A 219 -12.17 13.48 -20.07
N THR A 220 -11.55 12.38 -20.52
CA THR A 220 -12.20 11.35 -21.34
C THR A 220 -13.29 10.59 -20.59
N GLN A 221 -13.10 10.29 -19.30
CA GLN A 221 -14.15 9.67 -18.48
C GLN A 221 -15.32 10.62 -18.23
N VAL A 222 -15.03 11.91 -18.05
CA VAL A 222 -16.06 12.95 -17.92
C VAL A 222 -16.83 13.07 -19.22
N GLN A 223 -16.14 13.09 -20.37
CA GLN A 223 -16.76 13.09 -21.69
C GLN A 223 -17.67 11.88 -21.90
N ALA A 224 -17.20 10.67 -21.56
CA ALA A 224 -18.00 9.45 -21.67
C ALA A 224 -19.21 9.47 -20.72
N ALA A 225 -19.06 10.01 -19.51
CA ALA A 225 -20.16 10.17 -18.57
C ALA A 225 -21.20 11.18 -19.06
N LEU A 226 -20.77 12.31 -19.62
CA LEU A 226 -21.64 13.32 -20.23
C LEU A 226 -22.41 12.72 -21.42
N ALA A 227 -21.73 11.99 -22.30
CA ALA A 227 -22.36 11.29 -23.42
C ALA A 227 -23.39 10.26 -22.95
N GLY A 228 -23.11 9.55 -21.84
CA GLY A 228 -24.04 8.58 -21.23
C GLY A 228 -25.34 9.20 -20.70
N ILE A 229 -25.36 10.50 -20.41
CA ILE A 229 -26.57 11.26 -20.04
C ILE A 229 -27.09 12.15 -21.18
N GLY A 230 -26.61 11.92 -22.41
CA GLY A 230 -27.05 12.64 -23.61
C GLY A 230 -26.42 14.03 -23.79
N ILE A 231 -25.39 14.38 -23.02
CA ILE A 231 -24.68 15.65 -23.14
C ILE A 231 -23.46 15.47 -24.05
N VAL A 232 -23.50 16.06 -25.25
CA VAL A 232 -22.36 16.13 -26.15
C VAL A 232 -21.52 17.36 -25.82
N ALA A 233 -20.48 17.17 -25.01
CA ALA A 233 -19.51 18.21 -24.71
C ALA A 233 -18.09 17.64 -24.68
N GLN A 234 -17.10 18.46 -25.05
CA GLN A 234 -15.68 18.10 -25.02
C GLN A 234 -14.99 18.81 -23.84
N PRO A 235 -14.71 18.10 -22.72
CA PRO A 235 -13.93 18.63 -21.61
C PRO A 235 -12.51 18.96 -22.07
N TYR A 236 -12.07 20.20 -21.84
CA TYR A 236 -10.75 20.69 -22.29
C TYR A 236 -9.88 21.25 -21.16
N GLU A 237 -10.47 21.62 -20.03
CA GLU A 237 -9.73 22.17 -18.89
C GLU A 237 -10.24 21.56 -17.59
N MET A 238 -9.31 21.17 -16.71
CA MET A 238 -9.62 20.75 -15.35
C MET A 238 -8.79 21.58 -14.38
N VAL A 239 -9.44 22.41 -13.59
CA VAL A 239 -8.80 23.27 -12.58
C VAL A 239 -9.21 22.80 -11.20
N ARG A 240 -8.21 22.56 -10.35
CA ARG A 240 -8.41 22.27 -8.93
C ARG A 240 -8.12 23.51 -8.10
N ARG A 241 -9.08 23.95 -7.29
CA ARG A 241 -8.87 25.05 -6.33
C ARG A 241 -9.66 24.77 -5.05
N ALA A 242 -8.98 24.81 -3.90
CA ALA A 242 -9.58 24.66 -2.57
C ALA A 242 -10.49 23.42 -2.41
N GLY A 243 -10.05 22.26 -2.92
CA GLY A 243 -10.81 21.00 -2.82
C GLY A 243 -11.95 20.84 -3.84
N VAL A 244 -12.25 21.87 -4.62
CA VAL A 244 -13.22 21.83 -5.71
C VAL A 244 -12.50 21.55 -7.03
N VAL A 245 -13.08 20.66 -7.83
CA VAL A 245 -12.65 20.37 -9.19
C VAL A 245 -13.65 21.04 -10.13
N ARG A 246 -13.18 22.00 -10.92
CA ARG A 246 -13.96 22.58 -12.01
C ARG A 246 -13.45 22.01 -13.31
N ILE A 247 -14.38 21.50 -14.11
CA ILE A 247 -14.08 21.01 -15.46
C ILE A 247 -14.80 21.96 -16.41
N ARG A 248 -14.06 22.56 -17.34
CA ARG A 248 -14.67 23.27 -18.47
C ARG A 248 -14.77 22.31 -19.64
N ALA A 249 -15.92 22.32 -20.28
CA ALA A 249 -16.21 21.58 -21.48
C ALA A 249 -16.82 22.52 -22.51
N ARG A 250 -16.62 22.24 -23.79
CA ARG A 250 -17.21 22.97 -24.91
C ARG A 250 -18.37 22.17 -25.48
N GLY A 251 -19.55 22.75 -25.59
CA GLY A 251 -20.72 22.14 -26.22
C GLY A 251 -20.67 22.21 -27.75
N GLU A 252 -21.64 21.57 -28.42
CA GLU A 252 -21.77 21.63 -29.89
C GLU A 252 -21.97 23.05 -30.44
N SER A 253 -22.52 23.96 -29.65
CA SER A 253 -22.75 25.36 -30.01
C SER A 253 -21.54 26.29 -29.85
N GLY A 254 -20.40 25.78 -29.37
CA GLY A 254 -19.17 26.56 -29.19
C GLY A 254 -19.00 27.24 -27.83
N ASP A 255 -20.04 27.22 -26.99
CA ASP A 255 -20.04 27.70 -25.59
C ASP A 255 -19.79 26.56 -24.58
#